data_AF-A0ABD0R2U3-F1
#
_entry.id   AF-A0ABD0R2U3-F1
#
_cell.length_a   1.000
_cell.length_b   1.000
_cell.length_c   1.000
_cell.angle_alpha   90.00
_cell.angle_beta   90.00
_cell.angle_gamma   90.00
#
_symmetry.space_group_name_H-M   'P 1'
#
loop_
_entity.id
_entity.type
_entity.pdbx_description
1 polymer ?
#
loop_
_entity_poly.entity_id
_entity_poly.type
_entity_poly.pdbx_seq_one_letter_code
_entity_poly.pdbx_strand_id
1 'polypeptide(L)'
;ITIIFKPYQECTDQKVYQAVTDDLPAAFVDGTISGGDSETRSIWILEKSAGRHVEIHAAYIGVTIIVRQQGRYLTLAVRMPEELAMAFDETQDLQLCMNGCPTSERIDQEGHLQLPMLGLQQASFQQQARVEAQRGVFTLESASRKCREQLEVKDIYFHSCVFDLLTTGDANFTTAAYNALKDMETLHPKREHWHIFPNSATGLRPFSLLLNALLTGFLITVLL
;
A
#
# COMPACT_ATOMS: atom_id res chain seq x y z
N ILE A 1 -12.26 -3.91 -6.17
CA ILE A 1 -11.47 -4.77 -5.25
C ILE A 1 -12.26 -6.04 -5.01
N THR A 2 -11.65 -7.20 -5.23
CA THR A 2 -12.26 -8.51 -4.94
C THR A 2 -11.33 -9.27 -4.02
N ILE A 3 -11.85 -9.77 -2.90
CA ILE A 3 -11.12 -10.51 -1.89
C ILE A 3 -11.82 -11.85 -1.71
N ILE A 4 -11.07 -12.94 -1.81
CA ILE A 4 -11.58 -14.30 -1.69
C ILE A 4 -10.91 -14.95 -0.49
N PHE A 5 -11.70 -15.23 0.54
CA PHE A 5 -11.30 -16.05 1.68
C PHE A 5 -11.59 -17.51 1.32
N LYS A 6 -10.52 -18.28 1.08
CA LYS A 6 -10.61 -19.72 0.83
C LYS A 6 -11.23 -20.43 2.05
N PRO A 7 -11.94 -21.55 1.85
CA PRO A 7 -12.51 -22.31 2.96
C PRO A 7 -11.41 -22.78 3.91
N TYR A 8 -11.67 -22.73 5.20
CA TYR A 8 -10.77 -23.19 6.24
C TYR A 8 -11.56 -24.09 7.21
N GLN A 9 -11.16 -25.36 7.29
CA GLN A 9 -11.89 -26.38 8.05
C GLN A 9 -12.18 -25.90 9.47
N GLU A 10 -13.42 -26.14 9.92
CA GLU A 10 -13.92 -25.76 11.26
C GLU A 10 -13.95 -24.25 11.56
N CYS A 11 -13.52 -23.36 10.64
CA CYS A 11 -13.50 -21.92 10.88
C CYS A 11 -14.45 -21.14 9.98
N THR A 12 -14.39 -21.34 8.65
CA THR A 12 -15.27 -20.61 7.73
C THR A 12 -15.39 -21.34 6.39
N ASP A 13 -16.59 -21.31 5.83
CA ASP A 13 -16.79 -21.57 4.40
C ASP A 13 -16.11 -20.48 3.57
N GLN A 14 -16.05 -20.70 2.25
CA GLN A 14 -15.56 -19.68 1.33
C GLN A 14 -16.39 -18.39 1.47
N LYS A 15 -15.70 -17.25 1.65
CA LYS A 15 -16.32 -15.92 1.66
C LYS A 15 -15.71 -15.07 0.57
N VAL A 16 -16.56 -14.32 -0.14
CA VAL A 16 -16.14 -13.40 -1.18
C VAL A 16 -16.63 -12.02 -0.81
N TYR A 17 -15.70 -11.06 -0.79
CA TYR A 17 -15.99 -9.65 -0.65
C TYR A 17 -15.66 -8.96 -1.97
N GLN A 18 -16.58 -8.12 -2.43
CA GLN A 18 -16.39 -7.33 -3.64
C GLN A 18 -16.84 -5.90 -3.38
N ALA A 19 -16.02 -4.97 -3.80
CA ALA A 19 -16.34 -3.54 -3.78
C ALA A 19 -15.92 -2.89 -5.09
N VAL A 20 -16.71 -1.92 -5.52
CA VAL A 20 -16.46 -1.07 -6.69
C VAL A 20 -16.61 0.39 -6.27
N THR A 21 -16.22 1.32 -7.15
CA THR A 21 -16.43 2.75 -6.88
C THR A 21 -17.93 3.01 -6.70
N ASP A 22 -18.28 3.77 -5.65
CA ASP A 22 -19.63 4.14 -5.23
C ASP A 22 -20.46 2.99 -4.63
N ASP A 23 -19.87 1.80 -4.48
CA ASP A 23 -20.48 0.64 -3.82
C ASP A 23 -19.44 -0.09 -2.95
N LEU A 24 -19.40 0.31 -1.68
CA LEU A 24 -18.55 -0.27 -0.64
C LEU A 24 -19.43 -0.94 0.44
N PRO A 25 -19.86 -2.20 0.21
CA PRO A 25 -20.83 -2.86 1.08
C PRO A 25 -20.22 -3.29 2.42
N ALA A 26 -21.04 -3.32 3.47
CA ALA A 26 -20.67 -3.85 4.79
C ALA A 26 -20.98 -5.36 4.93
N ALA A 27 -21.00 -6.10 3.82
CA ALA A 27 -21.36 -7.51 3.76
C ALA A 27 -20.55 -8.24 2.68
N PHE A 28 -20.45 -9.56 2.81
CA PHE A 28 -19.99 -10.45 1.74
C PHE A 28 -21.03 -10.53 0.62
N VAL A 29 -20.64 -11.05 -0.55
CA VAL A 29 -21.53 -11.16 -1.72
C VAL A 29 -22.78 -12.02 -1.48
N ASP A 30 -22.73 -12.92 -0.49
CA ASP A 30 -23.86 -13.76 -0.06
C ASP A 30 -24.81 -13.03 0.92
N GLY A 31 -24.53 -11.76 1.23
CA GLY A 31 -25.29 -10.93 2.17
C GLY A 31 -24.92 -11.16 3.65
N THR A 32 -24.01 -12.08 3.95
CA THR A 32 -23.57 -12.32 5.32
C THR A 32 -22.56 -11.26 5.77
N ILE A 33 -22.53 -10.94 7.07
CA ILE A 33 -21.56 -10.00 7.66
C ILE A 33 -20.45 -10.72 8.44
N SER A 34 -20.59 -12.03 8.63
CA SER A 34 -19.64 -12.89 9.34
C SER A 34 -19.65 -14.32 8.81
N GLY A 35 -18.57 -15.04 9.05
CA GLY A 35 -18.43 -16.48 8.83
C GLY A 35 -17.92 -17.20 10.08
N GLY A 36 -18.14 -18.51 10.14
CA GLY A 36 -17.82 -19.38 11.28
C GLY A 36 -19.00 -19.66 12.20
N ASP A 37 -18.73 -20.42 13.26
CA ASP A 37 -19.75 -20.81 14.23
C ASP A 37 -20.29 -19.57 14.97
N SER A 38 -21.57 -19.65 15.33
CA SER A 38 -22.36 -18.64 16.03
C SER A 38 -21.70 -18.10 17.31
N GLU A 39 -20.89 -18.91 17.99
CA GLU A 39 -20.22 -18.54 19.24
C GLU A 39 -18.88 -17.83 19.05
N THR A 40 -18.14 -18.13 17.98
CA THR A 40 -16.78 -17.62 17.73
C THR A 40 -16.63 -17.19 16.28
N ARG A 41 -17.20 -16.02 15.93
CA ARG A 41 -17.07 -15.40 14.60
C ARG A 41 -15.60 -15.41 14.17
N SER A 42 -15.25 -16.25 13.20
CA SER A 42 -13.88 -16.43 12.74
C SER A 42 -13.47 -15.33 11.76
N ILE A 43 -14.46 -14.85 11.00
CA ILE A 43 -14.34 -13.75 10.05
C ILE A 43 -15.55 -12.82 10.14
N TRP A 44 -15.34 -11.52 10.07
CA TRP A 44 -16.43 -10.54 10.07
C TRP A 44 -16.04 -9.23 9.38
N ILE A 45 -17.06 -8.46 8.99
CA ILE A 45 -16.95 -7.16 8.37
C ILE A 45 -17.42 -6.08 9.35
N LEU A 46 -16.66 -5.00 9.48
CA LEU A 46 -16.99 -3.82 10.27
C LEU A 46 -17.07 -2.60 9.37
N GLU A 47 -18.23 -1.95 9.34
CA GLU A 47 -18.38 -0.65 8.70
C GLU A 47 -17.91 0.45 9.66
N LYS A 48 -16.87 1.18 9.27
CA LYS A 48 -16.36 2.33 10.03
C LYS A 48 -16.97 3.64 9.54
N SER A 49 -17.25 3.74 8.25
CA SER A 49 -17.97 4.87 7.66
C SER A 49 -18.81 4.38 6.50
N ALA A 50 -20.11 4.69 6.55
CA ALA A 50 -21.09 4.23 5.57
C ALA A 50 -20.64 4.51 4.13
N GLY A 51 -20.54 3.44 3.32
CA GLY A 51 -20.15 3.49 1.92
C GLY A 51 -18.74 4.03 1.64
N ARG A 52 -17.88 4.20 2.65
CA ARG A 52 -16.55 4.82 2.48
C ARG A 52 -15.41 4.11 3.16
N HIS A 53 -15.65 3.38 4.25
CA HIS A 53 -14.59 2.71 4.99
C HIS A 53 -15.12 1.43 5.65
N VAL A 54 -14.57 0.30 5.22
CA VAL A 54 -14.90 -1.04 5.71
C VAL A 54 -13.60 -1.74 6.12
N GLU A 55 -13.67 -2.47 7.23
CA GLU A 55 -12.60 -3.35 7.69
C GLU A 55 -13.10 -4.79 7.70
N ILE A 56 -12.30 -5.71 7.18
CA ILE A 56 -12.56 -7.14 7.19
C ILE A 56 -11.54 -7.78 8.10
N HIS A 57 -12.02 -8.50 9.11
CA HIS A 57 -11.20 -9.15 10.13
C HIS A 57 -11.35 -10.66 9.96
N ALA A 58 -10.28 -11.33 9.55
CA ALA A 58 -10.19 -12.78 9.45
C ALA A 58 -9.30 -13.29 10.59
N ALA A 59 -9.88 -13.37 11.79
CA ALA A 59 -9.17 -13.69 13.02
C ALA A 59 -8.52 -15.08 12.98
N TYR A 60 -9.16 -16.06 12.32
CA TYR A 60 -8.66 -17.44 12.21
C TYR A 60 -7.29 -17.56 11.52
N ILE A 61 -6.92 -16.58 10.69
CA ILE A 61 -5.62 -16.49 9.99
C ILE A 61 -4.84 -15.22 10.38
N GLY A 62 -5.29 -14.46 11.38
CA GLY A 62 -4.62 -13.23 11.81
C GLY A 62 -4.57 -12.12 10.75
N VAL A 63 -5.46 -12.14 9.77
CA VAL A 63 -5.48 -11.18 8.65
C VAL A 63 -6.48 -10.07 8.93
N THR A 64 -6.07 -8.83 8.63
CA THR A 64 -6.95 -7.66 8.67
C THR A 64 -6.81 -6.90 7.36
N ILE A 65 -7.93 -6.55 6.75
CA ILE A 65 -7.99 -5.84 5.48
C ILE A 65 -8.82 -4.58 5.66
N ILE A 66 -8.30 -3.45 5.17
CA ILE A 66 -9.00 -2.17 5.17
C ILE A 66 -9.27 -1.78 3.72
N VAL A 67 -10.52 -1.46 3.42
CA VAL A 67 -10.95 -0.95 2.13
C VAL A 67 -11.59 0.42 2.32
N ARG A 68 -11.13 1.42 1.56
CA ARG A 68 -11.70 2.76 1.58
C ARG A 68 -12.00 3.26 0.19
N GLN A 69 -12.98 4.14 0.08
CA GLN A 69 -13.21 4.94 -1.11
C GLN A 69 -12.71 6.37 -0.89
N GLN A 70 -11.83 6.83 -1.77
CA GLN A 70 -11.33 8.20 -1.82
C GLN A 70 -11.66 8.82 -3.17
N GLY A 71 -12.65 9.73 -3.19
CA GLY A 71 -13.19 10.26 -4.44
C GLY A 71 -13.76 9.13 -5.30
N ARG A 72 -13.16 8.88 -6.46
CA ARG A 72 -13.59 7.85 -7.42
C ARG A 72 -12.74 6.57 -7.39
N TYR A 73 -11.82 6.47 -6.44
CA TYR A 73 -10.87 5.37 -6.35
C TYR A 73 -11.04 4.59 -5.06
N LEU A 74 -10.67 3.32 -5.09
CA LEU A 74 -10.61 2.47 -3.92
C LEU A 74 -9.16 2.29 -3.47
N THR A 75 -8.93 2.34 -2.17
CA THR A 75 -7.64 2.02 -1.55
C THR A 75 -7.74 0.72 -0.76
N LEU A 76 -6.64 -0.01 -0.69
CA LEU A 76 -6.53 -1.31 -0.03
C LEU A 76 -5.31 -1.31 0.89
N ALA A 77 -5.49 -1.73 2.14
CA ALA A 77 -4.40 -2.05 3.05
C ALA A 77 -4.61 -3.44 3.65
N VAL A 78 -3.56 -4.25 3.69
CA VAL A 78 -3.62 -5.65 4.15
C VAL A 78 -2.52 -5.89 5.17
N ARG A 79 -2.88 -6.44 6.33
CA ARG A 79 -1.96 -7.03 7.29
C ARG A 79 -2.14 -8.52 7.31
N MET A 80 -1.06 -9.25 7.08
CA MET A 80 -1.04 -10.71 7.04
C MET A 80 0.20 -11.23 7.77
N PRO A 81 0.11 -12.36 8.51
CA PRO A 81 1.27 -13.04 9.04
C PRO A 81 2.24 -13.43 7.93
N GLU A 82 3.54 -13.27 8.16
CA GLU A 82 4.60 -13.55 7.18
C GLU A 82 4.54 -14.98 6.64
N GLU A 83 4.30 -15.97 7.52
CA GLU A 83 4.17 -17.38 7.13
C GLU A 83 3.03 -17.60 6.11
N LEU A 84 1.90 -16.93 6.28
CA LEU A 84 0.78 -17.03 5.36
C LEU A 84 1.00 -16.23 4.08
N ALA A 85 1.66 -15.07 4.17
CA ALA A 85 1.98 -14.25 3.00
C ALA A 85 2.98 -14.94 2.06
N MET A 86 3.89 -15.75 2.61
CA MET A 86 4.88 -16.51 1.83
C MET A 86 4.41 -17.91 1.43
N ALA A 87 3.25 -18.37 1.91
CA ALA A 87 2.69 -19.69 1.58
C ALA A 87 1.97 -19.69 0.22
N PHE A 88 2.73 -19.48 -0.87
CA PHE A 88 2.22 -19.57 -2.23
C PHE A 88 3.04 -20.55 -3.09
N ASP A 89 2.38 -21.15 -4.08
CA ASP A 89 3.00 -22.12 -4.98
C ASP A 89 3.81 -21.41 -6.08
N GLU A 90 4.88 -22.06 -6.56
CA GLU A 90 5.78 -21.54 -7.62
C GLU A 90 5.09 -21.25 -8.96
N THR A 91 3.85 -21.72 -9.16
CA THR A 91 3.06 -21.47 -10.39
C THR A 91 2.24 -20.17 -10.35
N GLN A 92 2.30 -19.42 -9.25
CA GLN A 92 1.57 -18.16 -9.06
C GLN A 92 2.49 -16.96 -9.29
N ASP A 93 3.04 -16.85 -10.49
CA ASP A 93 4.19 -15.99 -10.81
C ASP A 93 3.94 -14.48 -10.59
N LEU A 94 2.67 -14.04 -10.60
CA LEU A 94 2.32 -12.61 -10.47
C LEU A 94 1.60 -12.30 -9.16
N GLN A 95 2.37 -11.92 -8.14
CA GLN A 95 1.87 -11.38 -6.87
C GLN A 95 2.44 -9.98 -6.61
N LEU A 96 1.65 -8.94 -6.91
CA LEU A 96 2.09 -7.54 -6.76
C LEU A 96 2.43 -7.18 -5.30
N CYS A 97 1.73 -7.75 -4.32
CA CYS A 97 1.99 -7.49 -2.90
C CYS A 97 3.33 -8.08 -2.42
N MET A 98 3.85 -9.11 -3.09
CA MET A 98 5.11 -9.77 -2.73
C MET A 98 6.28 -9.26 -3.57
N ASN A 99 6.10 -9.21 -4.89
CA ASN A 99 7.18 -8.96 -5.85
C ASN A 99 7.16 -7.52 -6.41
N GLY A 100 6.13 -6.75 -6.11
CA GLY A 100 5.89 -5.44 -6.70
C GLY A 100 5.46 -5.51 -8.16
N CYS A 101 5.36 -4.34 -8.80
CA CYS A 101 4.99 -4.24 -10.21
C CYS A 101 6.15 -4.64 -11.13
N PRO A 102 5.89 -5.24 -12.31
CA PRO A 102 6.88 -5.42 -13.36
C PRO A 102 7.56 -4.10 -13.72
N THR A 103 8.82 -4.14 -14.15
CA THR A 103 9.60 -2.92 -14.44
C THR A 103 8.99 -2.03 -15.52
N SER A 104 8.27 -2.62 -16.49
CA SER A 104 7.54 -1.89 -17.53
C SER A 104 6.36 -1.06 -17.00
N GLU A 105 5.82 -1.40 -15.83
CA GLU A 105 4.70 -0.72 -15.19
C GLU A 105 5.16 0.28 -14.11
N ARG A 106 6.48 0.51 -13.98
CA ARG A 106 7.06 1.45 -13.01
C ARG A 106 7.32 2.81 -13.67
N ILE A 107 7.17 3.88 -12.90
CA ILE A 107 7.60 5.22 -13.29
C ILE A 107 9.09 5.37 -12.98
N ASP A 108 9.84 5.97 -13.90
CA ASP A 108 11.25 6.30 -13.66
C ASP A 108 11.43 7.50 -12.72
N GLN A 109 12.66 7.82 -12.36
CA GLN A 109 12.94 8.88 -11.37
C GLN A 109 12.53 10.26 -11.87
N GLU A 110 12.51 10.46 -13.19
CA GLU A 110 12.12 11.68 -13.88
C GLU A 110 10.60 11.85 -13.98
N GLY A 111 9.82 10.82 -13.59
CA GLY A 111 8.37 10.86 -13.67
C GLY A 111 7.84 10.45 -15.05
N HIS A 112 8.68 9.87 -15.91
CA HIS A 112 8.25 9.32 -17.19
C HIS A 112 7.75 7.89 -17.01
N LEU A 113 6.59 7.62 -17.61
CA LEU A 113 6.07 6.28 -17.82
C LEU A 113 6.61 5.76 -19.16
N GLN A 114 7.39 4.69 -19.16
CA GLN A 114 7.70 3.94 -20.36
C GLN A 114 6.49 3.07 -20.72
N LEU A 115 5.44 3.65 -21.31
CA LEU A 115 4.25 2.90 -21.70
C LEU A 115 4.50 2.06 -22.96
N PRO A 116 4.34 0.72 -22.94
CA PRO A 116 3.70 0.01 -24.03
C PRO A 116 2.19 -0.03 -23.76
N MET A 117 1.40 0.70 -24.55
CA MET A 117 -0.06 0.52 -24.52
C MET A 117 -0.42 -0.94 -24.86
N LEU A 118 -0.82 -1.72 -23.86
CA LEU A 118 -1.55 -2.97 -24.08
C LEU A 118 -2.70 -3.03 -23.06
N GLY A 119 -3.93 -2.82 -23.53
CA GLY A 119 -5.13 -3.28 -22.79
C GLY A 119 -6.37 -2.39 -22.78
N LEU A 120 -6.29 -1.08 -23.00
CA LEU A 120 -7.50 -0.21 -23.04
C LEU A 120 -7.98 0.14 -24.46
N GLN A 121 -7.58 -0.67 -25.44
CA GLN A 121 -7.93 -0.47 -26.84
C GLN A 121 -9.25 -1.17 -27.18
N GLN A 122 -10.38 -0.71 -26.61
CA GLN A 122 -11.70 -0.99 -27.22
C GLN A 122 -12.87 -0.09 -26.79
N ALA A 123 -12.69 0.90 -25.91
CA ALA A 123 -13.75 1.87 -25.63
C ALA A 123 -13.32 3.30 -26.02
N SER A 124 -13.71 3.69 -27.23
CA SER A 124 -13.89 5.06 -27.73
C SER A 124 -12.65 5.87 -28.17
N PHE A 125 -12.41 5.83 -29.48
CA PHE A 125 -11.62 6.77 -30.31
C PHE A 125 -12.12 8.25 -30.28
N GLN A 126 -12.86 8.66 -29.24
CA GLN A 126 -13.24 10.06 -28.99
C GLN A 126 -12.56 10.64 -27.74
N GLN A 127 -11.89 9.81 -26.93
CA GLN A 127 -11.14 10.24 -25.75
C GLN A 127 -9.67 10.61 -26.06
N GLN A 128 -9.19 10.41 -27.29
CA GLN A 128 -7.78 10.72 -27.64
C GLN A 128 -7.48 12.22 -27.63
N ALA A 129 -8.45 13.09 -27.88
CA ALA A 129 -8.29 14.55 -27.73
C ALA A 129 -8.30 15.03 -26.26
N ARG A 130 -8.74 14.19 -25.30
CA ARG A 130 -8.74 14.53 -23.87
C ARG A 130 -7.49 14.05 -23.14
N VAL A 131 -6.85 12.97 -23.61
CA VAL A 131 -5.62 12.45 -23.02
C VAL A 131 -4.40 13.30 -23.41
N GLU A 132 -4.35 13.84 -24.63
CA GLU A 132 -3.30 14.82 -24.99
C GLU A 132 -3.51 16.20 -24.34
N ALA A 133 -4.74 16.55 -23.99
CA ALA A 133 -5.06 17.78 -23.24
C ALA A 133 -4.77 17.68 -21.72
N GLN A 134 -4.41 16.49 -21.22
CA GLN A 134 -4.02 16.24 -19.82
C GLN A 134 -2.52 15.96 -19.65
N ARG A 135 -1.68 16.38 -20.61
CA ARG A 135 -0.27 16.64 -20.30
C ARG A 135 -0.17 17.80 -19.31
N GLY A 136 -0.08 17.45 -18.02
CA GLY A 136 0.55 18.29 -16.99
C GLY A 136 -0.38 19.17 -16.16
N VAL A 137 -1.25 18.58 -15.33
CA VAL A 137 -1.72 19.31 -14.12
C VAL A 137 -0.59 19.37 -13.08
N PHE A 138 0.16 18.27 -12.93
CA PHE A 138 1.28 18.20 -12.00
C PHE A 138 2.60 17.85 -12.72
N THR A 139 3.63 18.64 -12.47
CA THR A 139 5.05 18.28 -12.65
C THR A 139 5.57 17.54 -11.41
N LEU A 140 6.70 16.83 -11.51
CA LEU A 140 7.34 16.15 -10.37
C LEU A 140 7.53 17.08 -9.17
N GLU A 141 7.97 18.32 -9.41
CA GLU A 141 8.16 19.33 -8.37
C GLU A 141 6.83 19.73 -7.72
N SER A 142 5.81 20.03 -8.52
CA SER A 142 4.51 20.45 -8.01
C SER A 142 3.77 19.33 -7.26
N ALA A 143 3.85 18.09 -7.75
CA ALA A 143 3.33 16.90 -7.09
C ALA A 143 4.06 16.67 -5.76
N SER A 144 5.39 16.72 -5.78
CA SER A 144 6.22 16.58 -4.57
C SER A 144 5.90 17.64 -3.51
N ARG A 145 5.67 18.90 -3.92
CA ARG A 145 5.26 19.97 -3.01
C ARG A 145 3.88 19.68 -2.44
N LYS A 146 2.91 19.26 -3.28
CA LYS A 146 1.55 18.98 -2.85
C LYS A 146 1.48 17.81 -1.86
N CYS A 147 2.17 16.71 -2.14
CA CYS A 147 2.23 15.55 -1.25
C CYS A 147 2.88 15.88 0.11
N ARG A 148 3.86 16.80 0.13
CA ARG A 148 4.54 17.23 1.35
C ARG A 148 3.65 17.98 2.33
N GLU A 149 2.50 18.51 1.88
CA GLU A 149 1.54 19.18 2.76
C GLU A 149 0.92 18.23 3.80
N GLN A 150 0.83 16.92 3.52
CA GLN A 150 0.29 15.92 4.44
C GLN A 150 1.28 14.80 4.80
N LEU A 151 2.30 14.57 3.97
CA LEU A 151 3.29 13.51 4.13
C LEU A 151 4.69 14.12 4.26
N GLU A 152 5.11 14.37 5.50
CA GLU A 152 6.41 15.00 5.80
C GLU A 152 7.59 14.08 5.49
N VAL A 153 7.43 12.77 5.73
CA VAL A 153 8.46 11.76 5.51
C VAL A 153 8.43 11.32 4.04
N LYS A 154 9.60 11.35 3.39
CA LYS A 154 9.78 10.83 2.02
C LYS A 154 9.95 9.31 2.03
N ASP A 155 8.87 8.62 2.34
CA ASP A 155 8.75 7.15 2.34
C ASP A 155 7.85 6.67 1.19
N ILE A 156 7.47 5.38 1.22
CA ILE A 156 6.58 4.81 0.20
C ILE A 156 5.26 5.56 0.03
N TYR A 157 4.67 6.12 1.09
CA TYR A 157 3.38 6.83 0.98
C TYR A 157 3.57 8.15 0.26
N PHE A 158 4.64 8.88 0.57
CA PHE A 158 5.00 10.10 -0.16
C PHE A 158 5.24 9.80 -1.64
N HIS A 159 6.01 8.76 -1.95
CA HIS A 159 6.31 8.39 -3.33
C HIS A 159 5.07 7.89 -4.09
N SER A 160 4.19 7.14 -3.43
CA SER A 160 2.90 6.72 -3.96
C SER A 160 2.00 7.93 -4.30
N CYS A 161 1.92 8.90 -3.37
CA CYS A 161 1.20 10.16 -3.64
C CYS A 161 1.72 10.87 -4.89
N VAL A 162 3.05 11.02 -5.00
CA VAL A 162 3.65 11.70 -6.16
C VAL A 162 3.35 10.95 -7.45
N PHE A 163 3.48 9.63 -7.45
CA PHE A 163 3.13 8.76 -8.56
C PHE A 163 1.67 8.97 -8.99
N ASP A 164 0.72 8.90 -8.05
CA ASP A 164 -0.70 9.01 -8.35
C ASP A 164 -1.06 10.42 -8.89
N LEU A 165 -0.45 11.49 -8.36
CA LEU A 165 -0.66 12.83 -8.88
C LEU A 165 -0.13 13.01 -10.30
N LEU A 166 1.02 12.41 -10.63
CA LEU A 166 1.62 12.47 -11.97
C LEU A 166 0.81 11.68 -13.00
N THR A 167 0.25 10.54 -12.60
CA THR A 167 -0.47 9.64 -13.51
C THR A 167 -1.93 10.02 -13.70
N THR A 168 -2.59 10.54 -12.65
CA THR A 168 -4.03 10.81 -12.67
C THR A 168 -4.38 12.29 -12.74
N GLY A 169 -3.48 13.16 -12.27
CA GLY A 169 -3.76 14.59 -12.10
C GLY A 169 -4.76 14.92 -10.98
N ASP A 170 -5.18 13.94 -10.16
CA ASP A 170 -6.21 14.13 -9.14
C ASP A 170 -5.62 14.35 -7.74
N ALA A 171 -5.80 15.55 -7.19
CA ALA A 171 -5.32 15.93 -5.86
C ALA A 171 -5.90 15.08 -4.71
N ASN A 172 -6.99 14.34 -4.92
CA ASN A 172 -7.55 13.43 -3.92
C ASN A 172 -6.56 12.33 -3.50
N PHE A 173 -5.58 12.00 -4.35
CA PHE A 173 -4.56 11.01 -4.01
C PHE A 173 -3.61 11.47 -2.90
N THR A 174 -3.51 12.77 -2.62
CA THR A 174 -2.80 13.24 -1.42
C THR A 174 -3.47 12.73 -0.15
N THR A 175 -4.80 12.79 -0.08
CA THR A 175 -5.56 12.23 1.05
C THR A 175 -5.56 10.70 1.02
N ALA A 176 -5.59 10.06 -0.15
CA ALA A 176 -5.49 8.61 -0.27
C ALA A 176 -4.19 8.08 0.34
N ALA A 177 -3.05 8.68 -0.01
CA ALA A 177 -1.75 8.28 0.52
C ALA A 177 -1.60 8.58 2.02
N TYR A 178 -2.13 9.72 2.50
CA TYR A 178 -2.21 10.00 3.94
C TYR A 178 -3.03 8.94 4.69
N ASN A 179 -4.20 8.58 4.15
CA ASN A 179 -5.05 7.54 4.74
C ASN A 179 -4.36 6.18 4.74
N ALA A 180 -3.56 5.84 3.71
CA ALA A 180 -2.77 4.61 3.67
C ALA A 180 -1.71 4.56 4.79
N LEU A 181 -1.06 5.67 5.10
CA LEU A 181 -0.18 5.76 6.28
C LEU A 181 -0.99 5.51 7.58
N LYS A 182 -2.18 6.12 7.72
CA LYS A 182 -3.06 5.88 8.88
C LYS A 182 -3.56 4.45 8.99
N ASP A 183 -3.74 3.77 7.87
CA ASP A 183 -4.04 2.34 7.84
C ASP A 183 -2.86 1.52 8.38
N MET A 184 -1.63 1.83 8.00
CA MET A 184 -0.46 1.17 8.55
C MET A 184 -0.29 1.43 10.06
N GLU A 185 -0.53 2.66 10.52
CA GLU A 185 -0.53 2.99 11.96
C GLU A 185 -1.55 2.16 12.75
N THR A 186 -2.69 1.86 12.14
CA THR A 186 -3.76 1.06 12.75
C THR A 186 -3.44 -0.44 12.71
N LEU A 187 -2.89 -0.91 11.61
CA LEU A 187 -2.62 -2.32 11.37
C LEU A 187 -1.38 -2.81 12.14
N HIS A 188 -0.33 -1.99 12.22
CA HIS A 188 0.95 -2.40 12.78
C HIS A 188 1.19 -1.83 14.19
N PRO A 189 1.38 -2.66 15.22
CA PRO A 189 1.51 -2.17 16.61
C PRO A 189 2.83 -1.44 16.88
N LYS A 190 3.87 -1.75 16.10
CA LYS A 190 5.22 -1.20 16.26
C LYS A 190 5.45 -0.02 15.31
N ARG A 191 5.83 1.13 15.87
CA ARG A 191 5.98 2.41 15.14
C ARG A 191 7.15 2.41 14.17
N GLU A 192 8.19 1.64 14.46
CA GLU A 192 9.38 1.49 13.63
C GLU A 192 9.07 0.89 12.25
N HIS A 193 7.92 0.22 12.09
CA HIS A 193 7.49 -0.36 10.83
C HIS A 193 6.45 0.49 10.08
N TRP A 194 6.01 1.63 10.65
CA TRP A 194 5.00 2.47 9.99
C TRP A 194 5.50 3.08 8.70
N HIS A 195 6.78 3.50 8.67
CA HIS A 195 7.44 4.06 7.50
C HIS A 195 8.23 2.98 6.78
N ILE A 196 7.87 2.70 5.53
CA ILE A 196 8.47 1.65 4.71
C ILE A 196 9.48 2.31 3.76
N PHE A 197 10.72 1.82 3.78
CA PHE A 197 11.86 2.40 3.05
C PHE A 197 12.02 3.92 3.24
N PRO A 198 12.09 4.45 4.48
CA PRO A 198 12.38 5.86 4.66
C PRO A 198 13.74 6.14 4.03
N ASN A 199 13.83 7.19 3.21
CA ASN A 199 15.11 7.62 2.65
C ASN A 199 16.16 7.67 3.76
N SER A 200 17.21 6.86 3.63
CA SER A 200 18.31 6.71 4.59
C SER A 200 19.19 7.98 4.63
N ALA A 201 18.62 9.16 4.86
CA ALA A 201 19.40 10.36 5.13
C ALA A 201 20.07 10.28 6.53
N THR A 202 19.75 9.26 7.34
CA THR A 202 20.31 9.05 8.68
C THR A 202 20.82 7.61 8.86
N GLY A 203 21.66 7.16 7.93
CA GLY A 203 22.25 5.81 7.94
C GLY A 203 23.78 5.76 7.92
N LEU A 204 24.48 6.88 8.09
CA LEU A 204 25.91 6.88 8.43
C LEU A 204 26.04 7.31 9.89
N ARG A 205 25.89 6.36 10.81
CA ARG A 205 26.48 6.52 12.15
C ARG A 205 27.98 6.25 12.00
N PRO A 206 28.89 7.23 12.17
CA PRO A 206 30.32 6.96 12.21
C PRO A 206 30.69 6.39 13.58
N PHE A 207 30.09 5.25 13.97
CA PHE A 207 30.44 4.57 15.22
C PHE A 207 31.78 3.83 15.14
N SER A 208 32.42 3.82 13.96
CA SER A 208 33.72 3.19 13.72
C SER A 208 34.92 4.15 13.91
N LEU A 209 34.71 5.48 13.96
CA LEU A 209 35.83 6.42 14.13
C LEU A 209 36.28 6.62 15.59
N LEU A 210 35.40 6.37 16.57
CA LEU A 210 35.76 6.48 17.99
C LEU A 210 36.58 5.28 18.50
N LEU A 211 36.34 4.08 17.96
CA LEU A 211 37.07 2.87 18.38
C LEU A 211 38.52 2.87 17.86
N ASN A 212 38.74 3.38 16.64
CA ASN A 212 40.07 3.48 16.05
C ASN A 212 40.93 4.56 16.72
N ALA A 213 40.35 5.68 17.19
CA ALA A 213 41.10 6.71 17.90
C ALA A 213 41.59 6.26 19.29
N LEU A 214 40.80 5.43 19.99
CA LEU A 214 41.18 4.84 21.28
C LEU A 214 42.27 3.78 21.14
N LEU A 215 42.24 2.97 20.08
CA LEU A 215 43.28 1.97 19.79
C LEU A 215 44.61 2.60 19.35
N THR A 216 44.59 3.68 18.57
CA THR A 216 45.82 4.41 18.21
C THR A 216 46.41 5.20 19.39
N GLY A 217 45.56 5.71 20.28
CA GLY A 217 46.03 6.38 21.50
C GLY A 217 46.73 5.43 22.47
N PHE A 218 46.20 4.21 22.63
CA PHE A 218 46.78 3.20 23.52
C PHE A 218 48.12 2.65 23.00
N LEU A 219 48.29 2.52 21.68
CA LEU A 219 49.56 2.09 21.08
C LEU A 219 50.67 3.14 21.21
N ILE A 220 50.35 4.44 21.17
CA ILE A 220 51.36 5.50 21.31
C ILE A 220 51.85 5.62 22.78
N THR A 221 50.98 5.37 23.77
CA THR A 221 51.38 5.40 25.19
C THR A 221 52.21 4.19 25.66
N VAL A 222 52.23 3.09 24.91
CA VAL A 222 53.02 1.89 25.25
C VAL A 222 54.42 1.94 24.62
N LEU A 223 54.65 2.85 23.66
CA LEU A 223 55.90 2.98 22.90
C LEU A 223 56.72 4.25 23.23
N LEU A 224 56.34 4.99 24.28
CA LEU A 224 57.06 6.16 24.82
C LEU A 224 57.48 5.95 26.27
#